data_AF-A0A803M1Z1-F1
#
_entry.id   AF-A0A803M1Z1-F1
#
_cell.length_a   1.000
_cell.length_b   1.000
_cell.length_c   1.000
_cell.angle_alpha   90.00
_cell.angle_beta   90.00
_cell.angle_gamma   90.00
#
_symmetry.space_group_name_H-M   'P 1'
#
loop_
_entity.id
_entity.type
_entity.pdbx_description
1 polymer ?
#
loop_
_entity_poly.entity_id
_entity_poly.type
_entity_poly.pdbx_seq_one_letter_code
_entity_poly.pdbx_strand_id
1 'polypeptide(L)'
;MGGRGRRSDFWWKLVGFEFHMDVHLKNLVGRFHEQFGSGPGLGPASSTCLMKVEGVTASFIKSLYRAGAALYRTDPWRRLRPGHFFGVRVGKNSEWPGRVQPFPCVQFIGGDGGDLAFYLYRSENDAQEATKLRETVPAPNTEIMRVTFEKESLMFPCHKKMIKSLALEGTEYFPVFDVVCCNSDGELRYRIPMFEELRFVYASMRGMTLVHPLLQEDVQATTKWSQFMRFEPFIETVDVQWPAGMAKGNDIVAVTVSHPPGQAYEEKSFSSANSTTTEYTEPTSEDHFLT
;
A
#
# COMPACT_ATOMS: atom_id res chain seq x y z
N MET A 1 10.04 -30.27 -64.76
CA MET A 1 9.42 -28.92 -64.78
C MET A 1 8.77 -28.73 -63.41
N GLY A 2 9.46 -28.17 -62.42
CA GLY A 2 9.68 -26.73 -62.24
C GLY A 2 8.43 -26.16 -61.53
N GLY A 3 8.45 -25.62 -60.32
CA GLY A 3 9.52 -25.18 -59.43
C GLY A 3 9.09 -23.86 -58.77
N ARG A 4 9.30 -23.74 -57.45
CA ARG A 4 9.22 -22.53 -56.59
C ARG A 4 7.80 -22.06 -56.19
N GLY A 5 7.49 -21.82 -54.92
CA GLY A 5 8.25 -22.01 -53.69
C GLY A 5 7.77 -21.14 -52.52
N ARG A 6 8.23 -21.55 -51.31
CA ARG A 6 8.52 -20.75 -50.09
C ARG A 6 7.31 -20.24 -49.31
N ARG A 7 7.20 -20.33 -47.98
CA ARG A 7 8.04 -20.70 -46.81
C ARG A 7 6.99 -20.82 -45.69
N SER A 8 6.91 -21.87 -44.87
CA SER A 8 7.67 -21.96 -43.61
C SER A 8 7.34 -23.25 -42.84
N ASP A 9 7.62 -24.43 -43.42
CA ASP A 9 7.59 -25.71 -42.70
C ASP A 9 9.02 -26.22 -42.46
N PHE A 10 9.82 -25.39 -41.81
CA PHE A 10 11.16 -25.77 -41.37
C PHE A 10 11.27 -25.37 -39.91
N TRP A 11 11.63 -26.34 -39.06
CA TRP A 11 11.73 -26.30 -37.58
C TRP A 11 10.56 -26.88 -36.78
N TRP A 12 10.04 -28.05 -37.17
CA TRP A 12 9.46 -29.00 -36.21
C TRP A 12 10.35 -30.24 -36.11
N LYS A 13 11.49 -30.08 -35.42
CA LYS A 13 12.23 -31.10 -34.67
C LYS A 13 13.58 -30.51 -34.23
N LEU A 14 13.62 -29.98 -33.01
CA LEU A 14 14.64 -30.28 -32.01
C LEU A 14 14.24 -29.57 -30.70
N VAL A 15 14.34 -30.28 -29.58
CA VAL A 15 13.97 -29.88 -28.20
C VAL A 15 12.44 -29.89 -27.98
N GLY A 16 11.78 -30.95 -27.49
CA GLY A 16 12.21 -31.90 -26.49
C GLY A 16 12.11 -31.29 -25.09
N PHE A 17 10.90 -30.95 -24.62
CA PHE A 17 10.56 -30.79 -23.19
C PHE A 17 9.02 -30.77 -23.04
N GLU A 18 8.39 -31.94 -23.20
CA GLU A 18 7.12 -32.18 -22.52
C GLU A 18 7.42 -32.16 -21.03
N PHE A 19 6.98 -31.12 -20.31
CA PHE A 19 6.98 -31.14 -18.85
C PHE A 19 5.93 -32.16 -18.39
N HIS A 20 6.26 -33.44 -18.45
CA HIS A 20 5.52 -34.49 -17.78
C HIS A 20 5.81 -34.35 -16.29
N MET A 21 5.12 -33.42 -15.64
CA MET A 21 5.24 -33.18 -14.21
C MET A 21 4.93 -34.49 -13.47
N ASP A 22 5.91 -35.00 -12.74
CA ASP A 22 5.84 -36.24 -11.95
C ASP A 22 4.57 -36.25 -11.09
N VAL A 23 3.89 -37.41 -10.99
CA VAL A 23 2.69 -37.61 -10.17
C VAL A 23 2.95 -37.24 -8.71
N HIS A 24 4.17 -37.44 -8.21
CA HIS A 24 4.58 -37.01 -6.87
C HIS A 24 4.70 -35.49 -6.77
N LEU A 25 5.17 -34.82 -7.82
CA LEU A 25 5.23 -33.35 -7.87
C LEU A 25 3.82 -32.76 -8.04
N LYS A 26 2.93 -33.39 -8.82
CA LYS A 26 1.50 -33.05 -8.89
C LYS A 26 0.80 -33.23 -7.55
N ASN A 27 1.09 -34.29 -6.81
CA ASN A 27 0.54 -34.49 -5.47
C ASN A 27 1.14 -33.54 -4.44
N LEU A 28 2.43 -33.17 -4.56
CA LEU A 28 3.05 -32.18 -3.68
C LEU A 28 2.48 -30.78 -3.94
N VAL A 29 2.39 -30.38 -5.22
CA VAL A 29 1.76 -29.13 -5.66
C VAL A 29 0.27 -29.11 -5.33
N GLY A 30 -0.42 -30.25 -5.47
CA GLY A 30 -1.82 -30.44 -5.08
C GLY A 30 -2.03 -30.28 -3.58
N ARG A 31 -1.21 -30.93 -2.74
CA ARG A 31 -1.22 -30.75 -1.28
C ARG A 31 -0.85 -29.33 -0.89
N PHE A 32 0.07 -28.67 -1.60
CA PHE A 32 0.42 -27.26 -1.38
C PHE A 32 -0.75 -26.34 -1.76
N HIS A 33 -1.48 -26.65 -2.83
CA HIS A 33 -2.68 -25.95 -3.27
C HIS A 33 -3.84 -26.11 -2.27
N GLU A 34 -4.03 -27.32 -1.74
CA GLU A 34 -4.98 -27.64 -0.65
C GLU A 34 -4.57 -27.03 0.71
N GLN A 35 -3.27 -26.87 0.97
CA GLN A 35 -2.76 -26.25 2.18
C GLN A 35 -2.89 -24.72 2.17
N PHE A 36 -2.75 -24.07 1.00
CA PHE A 36 -2.62 -22.60 0.89
C PHE A 36 -3.66 -21.91 0.00
N GLY A 37 -4.62 -22.62 -0.60
CA GLY A 37 -5.82 -22.08 -1.25
C GLY A 37 -5.56 -21.31 -2.57
N SER A 38 -6.08 -21.81 -3.67
CA SER A 38 -6.11 -21.17 -5.00
C SER A 38 -6.73 -19.76 -4.95
N GLY A 39 -6.07 -18.78 -5.58
CA GLY A 39 -6.75 -17.56 -6.03
C GLY A 39 -7.38 -17.77 -7.42
N PRO A 40 -7.73 -16.68 -8.11
CA PRO A 40 -9.00 -15.96 -8.00
C PRO A 40 -10.13 -16.68 -8.76
N GLY A 41 -11.33 -16.73 -8.17
CA GLY A 41 -12.48 -17.38 -8.85
C GLY A 41 -13.55 -18.01 -7.96
N LEU A 42 -13.54 -17.77 -6.64
CA LEU A 42 -14.60 -18.26 -5.75
C LEU A 42 -15.23 -17.10 -4.99
N GLY A 43 -16.07 -16.32 -5.68
CA GLY A 43 -16.97 -15.35 -5.05
C GLY A 43 -16.28 -14.28 -4.18
N PRO A 44 -17.04 -13.55 -3.34
CA PRO A 44 -16.61 -12.36 -2.57
C PRO A 44 -15.51 -12.58 -1.51
N ALA A 45 -14.70 -13.64 -1.62
CA ALA A 45 -13.94 -14.14 -0.49
C ALA A 45 -12.66 -14.92 -0.89
N SER A 46 -12.11 -14.68 -2.08
CA SER A 46 -10.81 -15.25 -2.48
C SER A 46 -9.67 -14.39 -1.93
N SER A 47 -9.38 -14.57 -0.65
CA SER A 47 -8.34 -13.81 0.03
C SER A 47 -6.94 -14.32 -0.35
N THR A 48 -6.01 -13.42 -0.66
CA THR A 48 -4.66 -13.82 -1.09
C THR A 48 -3.87 -14.50 0.04
N CYS A 49 -3.33 -15.69 -0.21
CA CYS A 49 -2.30 -16.25 0.66
C CYS A 49 -0.96 -15.55 0.36
N LEU A 50 -0.47 -14.73 1.29
CA LEU A 50 0.77 -13.94 1.12
C LEU A 50 2.01 -14.79 0.84
N MET A 51 2.00 -16.07 1.26
CA MET A 51 3.06 -17.03 0.95
C MET A 51 3.21 -17.33 -0.55
N LYS A 52 2.22 -16.96 -1.38
CA LYS A 52 2.24 -17.14 -2.84
C LYS A 52 2.80 -15.93 -3.58
N VAL A 53 3.07 -14.83 -2.88
CA VAL A 53 3.63 -13.63 -3.50
C VAL A 53 5.12 -13.85 -3.72
N GLU A 54 5.55 -13.72 -4.96
CA GLU A 54 6.96 -13.88 -5.34
C GLU A 54 7.85 -12.89 -4.55
N GLY A 55 8.97 -13.37 -4.02
CA GLY A 55 9.91 -12.55 -3.23
C GLY A 55 9.50 -12.29 -1.78
N VAL A 56 8.28 -12.63 -1.36
CA VAL A 56 7.84 -12.47 0.03
C VAL A 56 8.47 -13.54 0.93
N THR A 57 9.03 -13.09 2.06
CA THR A 57 9.57 -13.96 3.10
C THR A 57 8.63 -14.06 4.30
N ALA A 58 8.71 -15.15 5.06
CA ALA A 58 7.96 -15.31 6.31
C ALA A 58 8.23 -14.17 7.31
N SER A 59 9.48 -13.70 7.40
CA SER A 59 9.85 -12.54 8.24
C SER A 59 9.18 -11.24 7.79
N PHE A 60 9.02 -11.05 6.48
CA PHE A 60 8.33 -9.88 5.94
C PHE A 60 6.82 -9.97 6.23
N ILE A 61 6.21 -11.13 6.06
CA ILE A 61 4.79 -11.36 6.44
C ILE A 61 4.58 -11.04 7.93
N LYS A 62 5.46 -11.53 8.81
CA LYS A 62 5.38 -11.19 10.24
C LYS A 62 5.46 -9.68 10.48
N SER A 63 6.29 -8.98 9.72
CA SER A 63 6.44 -7.52 9.83
C SER A 63 5.21 -6.77 9.31
N LEU A 64 4.60 -7.23 8.22
CA LEU A 64 3.30 -6.72 7.72
C LEU A 64 2.19 -6.88 8.76
N TYR A 65 2.05 -8.08 9.34
CA TYR A 65 1.04 -8.34 10.38
C TYR A 65 1.27 -7.47 11.62
N ARG A 66 2.52 -7.30 12.05
CA ARG A 66 2.87 -6.41 13.17
C ARG A 66 2.54 -4.96 12.86
N ALA A 67 2.82 -4.48 11.64
CA ALA A 67 2.49 -3.13 11.21
C ALA A 67 0.96 -2.91 11.16
N GLY A 68 0.21 -3.85 10.57
CA GLY A 68 -1.25 -3.79 10.57
C GLY A 68 -1.85 -3.82 11.98
N ALA A 69 -1.35 -4.70 12.85
CA ALA A 69 -1.79 -4.74 14.25
C ALA A 69 -1.41 -3.46 15.03
N ALA A 70 -0.29 -2.81 14.70
CA ALA A 70 0.08 -1.53 15.31
C ALA A 70 -0.90 -0.42 14.89
N LEU A 71 -1.20 -0.32 13.59
CA LEU A 71 -2.20 0.61 13.06
C LEU A 71 -3.61 0.34 13.62
N TYR A 72 -3.97 -0.93 13.83
CA TYR A 72 -5.24 -1.27 14.42
C TYR A 72 -5.36 -0.78 15.87
N ARG A 73 -4.30 -0.93 16.67
CA ARG A 73 -4.28 -0.56 18.10
C ARG A 73 -4.34 0.94 18.34
N THR A 74 -3.96 1.75 17.37
CA THR A 74 -4.09 3.21 17.45
C THR A 74 -5.52 3.68 17.18
N ASP A 75 -6.45 2.76 16.87
CA ASP A 75 -7.89 2.97 16.71
C ASP A 75 -8.26 4.17 15.79
N PRO A 76 -7.72 4.22 14.56
CA PRO A 76 -7.96 5.33 13.65
C PRO A 76 -9.45 5.52 13.33
N TRP A 77 -10.22 4.44 13.23
CA TRP A 77 -11.65 4.47 12.88
C TRP A 77 -12.55 5.11 13.93
N ARG A 78 -12.05 5.35 15.15
CA ARG A 78 -12.78 6.15 16.14
C ARG A 78 -12.93 7.62 15.70
N ARG A 79 -11.91 8.17 15.05
CA ARG A 79 -11.82 9.58 14.65
C ARG A 79 -11.94 9.79 13.13
N LEU A 80 -11.38 8.88 12.36
CA LEU A 80 -11.40 8.92 10.90
C LEU A 80 -12.70 8.30 10.38
N ARG A 81 -13.17 8.85 9.26
CA ARG A 81 -14.38 8.47 8.53
C ARG A 81 -14.04 8.29 7.05
N PRO A 82 -14.83 7.54 6.27
CA PRO A 82 -14.59 7.34 4.85
C PRO A 82 -14.37 8.63 4.05
N GLY A 83 -14.97 9.75 4.44
CA GLY A 83 -14.72 11.04 3.77
C GLY A 83 -13.29 11.60 3.88
N HIS A 84 -12.42 11.02 4.72
CA HIS A 84 -11.04 11.48 4.90
C HIS A 84 -10.08 10.75 3.98
N PHE A 85 -9.51 11.50 3.05
CA PHE A 85 -8.42 11.03 2.19
C PHE A 85 -7.08 11.60 2.66
N PHE A 86 -6.03 10.80 2.51
CA PHE A 86 -4.66 11.20 2.80
C PHE A 86 -3.76 10.92 1.61
N GLY A 87 -2.85 11.84 1.32
CA GLY A 87 -1.73 11.59 0.43
C GLY A 87 -0.62 10.85 1.18
N VAL A 88 -0.03 9.83 0.58
CA VAL A 88 1.12 9.11 1.13
C VAL A 88 2.22 9.03 0.09
N ARG A 89 3.42 9.44 0.48
CA ARG A 89 4.65 9.33 -0.30
C ARG A 89 5.66 8.52 0.50
N VAL A 90 6.11 7.41 -0.06
CA VAL A 90 7.14 6.54 0.52
C VAL A 90 8.42 6.71 -0.28
N GLY A 91 9.40 7.39 0.30
CA GLY A 91 10.68 7.65 -0.33
C GLY A 91 10.57 8.42 -1.66
N LYS A 92 11.53 8.19 -2.55
CA LYS A 92 11.58 8.84 -3.87
C LYS A 92 10.95 7.95 -4.93
N ASN A 93 10.32 8.55 -5.95
CA ASN A 93 9.80 7.82 -7.11
C ASN A 93 10.86 6.92 -7.76
N SER A 94 12.12 7.33 -7.80
CA SER A 94 13.24 6.55 -8.36
C SER A 94 13.51 5.22 -7.64
N GLU A 95 13.00 5.04 -6.43
CA GLU A 95 13.16 3.81 -5.63
C GLU A 95 12.11 2.75 -6.01
N TRP A 96 11.11 3.12 -6.81
CA TRP A 96 10.01 2.25 -7.21
C TRP A 96 10.16 1.77 -8.66
N PRO A 97 9.76 0.52 -8.97
CA PRO A 97 9.69 0.05 -10.35
C PRO A 97 8.85 0.98 -11.22
N GLY A 98 9.31 1.29 -12.43
CA GLY A 98 8.63 2.22 -13.32
C GLY A 98 8.69 3.69 -12.88
N ARG A 99 9.41 4.01 -11.80
CA ARG A 99 9.57 5.35 -11.22
C ARG A 99 8.25 6.00 -10.79
N VAL A 100 7.28 5.18 -10.38
CA VAL A 100 5.94 5.63 -9.94
C VAL A 100 5.55 4.85 -8.69
N GLN A 101 4.98 5.54 -7.71
CA GLN A 101 4.50 4.92 -6.48
C GLN A 101 3.17 4.18 -6.71
N PRO A 102 2.98 2.98 -6.14
CA PRO A 102 1.81 2.16 -6.45
C PRO A 102 0.46 2.77 -6.07
N PHE A 103 0.30 3.20 -4.81
CA PHE A 103 -0.99 3.62 -4.25
C PHE A 103 -0.86 4.87 -3.35
N PRO A 104 -0.57 6.05 -3.91
CA PRO A 104 -0.22 7.27 -3.15
C PRO A 104 -1.40 7.95 -2.44
N CYS A 105 -2.63 7.44 -2.56
CA CYS A 105 -3.80 7.99 -1.86
C CYS A 105 -4.39 6.93 -0.94
N VAL A 106 -4.69 7.26 0.31
CA VAL A 106 -5.21 6.30 1.30
C VAL A 106 -6.47 6.80 2.00
N GLN A 107 -7.32 5.87 2.43
CA GLN A 107 -8.60 6.12 3.08
C GLN A 107 -8.86 5.07 4.15
N PHE A 108 -9.47 5.47 5.27
CA PHE A 108 -9.97 4.53 6.27
C PHE A 108 -11.46 4.26 6.03
N ILE A 109 -11.84 2.99 5.97
CA ILE A 109 -13.22 2.54 5.84
C ILE A 109 -13.69 1.97 7.17
N GLY A 110 -14.90 2.32 7.59
CA GLY A 110 -15.51 1.88 8.85
C GLY A 110 -15.66 3.01 9.89
N GLY A 111 -16.23 2.65 11.04
CA GLY A 111 -16.63 3.60 12.09
C GLY A 111 -18.15 3.74 12.26
N ASP A 112 -18.92 3.10 11.38
CA ASP A 112 -20.38 3.16 11.23
C ASP A 112 -21.06 1.78 11.33
N GLY A 113 -20.31 0.76 11.78
CA GLY A 113 -20.81 -0.60 12.01
C GLY A 113 -20.50 -1.62 10.90
N GLY A 114 -19.83 -1.20 9.82
CA GLY A 114 -19.27 -2.07 8.78
C GLY A 114 -17.86 -2.57 9.08
N ASP A 115 -17.25 -3.27 8.11
CA ASP A 115 -15.88 -3.77 8.21
C ASP A 115 -14.86 -2.62 8.35
N LEU A 116 -13.84 -2.85 9.18
CA LEU A 116 -12.72 -1.92 9.35
C LEU A 116 -11.68 -2.19 8.28
N ALA A 117 -11.30 -1.15 7.53
CA ALA A 117 -10.27 -1.28 6.51
C ALA A 117 -9.42 -0.04 6.30
N PHE A 118 -8.25 -0.26 5.71
CA PHE A 118 -7.33 0.75 5.20
C PHE A 118 -7.14 0.51 3.71
N TYR A 119 -7.74 1.38 2.89
CA TYR A 119 -7.73 1.29 1.43
C TYR A 119 -6.69 2.23 0.85
N LEU A 120 -6.00 1.76 -0.19
CA LEU A 120 -5.02 2.53 -0.93
C LEU A 120 -5.38 2.54 -2.42
N TYR A 121 -5.32 3.72 -3.01
CA TYR A 121 -5.74 4.04 -4.38
C TYR A 121 -4.57 4.57 -5.19
N ARG A 122 -4.62 4.34 -6.51
CA ARG A 122 -3.60 4.81 -7.45
C ARG A 122 -3.60 6.34 -7.61
N SER A 123 -4.73 6.99 -7.33
CA SER A 123 -4.85 8.45 -7.35
C SER A 123 -5.97 8.95 -6.42
N GLU A 124 -6.01 10.26 -6.18
CA GLU A 124 -7.15 10.90 -5.50
C GLU A 124 -8.43 10.76 -6.32
N ASN A 125 -8.35 10.88 -7.65
CA ASN A 125 -9.50 10.70 -8.52
C ASN A 125 -10.10 9.29 -8.38
N ASP A 126 -9.25 8.26 -8.34
CA ASP A 126 -9.70 6.88 -8.13
C ASP A 126 -10.41 6.71 -6.78
N ALA A 127 -9.90 7.36 -5.73
CA ALA A 127 -10.48 7.33 -4.39
C ALA A 127 -11.85 8.04 -4.36
N GLN A 128 -11.96 9.18 -5.03
CA GLN A 128 -13.21 9.93 -5.16
C GLN A 128 -14.24 9.13 -5.98
N GLU A 129 -13.86 8.55 -7.12
CA GLU A 129 -14.75 7.74 -7.95
C GLU A 129 -15.24 6.50 -7.20
N ALA A 130 -14.36 5.83 -6.44
CA ALA A 130 -14.74 4.70 -5.59
C ALA A 130 -15.73 5.08 -4.47
N THR A 131 -15.72 6.34 -4.02
CA THR A 131 -16.59 6.85 -2.94
C THR A 131 -17.88 7.50 -3.45
N LYS A 132 -17.92 7.99 -4.71
CA LYS A 132 -19.10 8.63 -5.33
C LYS A 132 -20.21 7.65 -5.66
N LEU A 133 -19.87 6.40 -5.94
CA LEU A 133 -20.85 5.37 -6.24
C LEU A 133 -21.43 4.85 -4.92
N ARG A 134 -22.76 4.68 -4.84
CA ARG A 134 -23.41 3.97 -3.72
C ARG A 134 -22.65 2.66 -3.49
N GLU A 135 -22.52 2.25 -2.23
CA GLU A 135 -21.76 1.08 -1.71
C GLU A 135 -21.85 -0.24 -2.53
N THR A 136 -22.76 -0.31 -3.51
CA THR A 136 -23.06 -1.45 -4.36
C THR A 136 -22.49 -1.41 -5.79
N VAL A 137 -21.87 -0.31 -6.27
CA VAL A 137 -21.30 -0.24 -7.64
C VAL A 137 -19.85 0.20 -7.59
N PRO A 138 -18.87 -0.69 -7.83
CA PRO A 138 -17.47 -0.31 -7.82
C PRO A 138 -17.10 0.44 -9.11
N ALA A 139 -16.25 1.47 -9.01
CA ALA A 139 -15.81 2.25 -10.16
C ALA A 139 -15.06 1.36 -11.17
N PRO A 140 -15.50 1.28 -12.44
CA PRO A 140 -14.91 0.38 -13.43
C PRO A 140 -13.44 0.74 -13.69
N ASN A 141 -12.59 -0.27 -13.79
CA ASN A 141 -11.15 -0.19 -14.04
C ASN A 141 -10.31 0.45 -12.93
N THR A 142 -10.86 0.65 -11.74
CA THR A 142 -10.08 1.11 -10.58
C THR A 142 -9.49 -0.08 -9.82
N GLU A 143 -8.17 -0.08 -9.63
CA GLU A 143 -7.50 -1.01 -8.71
C GLU A 143 -7.36 -0.39 -7.32
N ILE A 144 -7.75 -1.14 -6.29
CA ILE A 144 -7.67 -0.75 -4.89
C ILE A 144 -6.86 -1.80 -4.16
N MET A 145 -5.80 -1.38 -3.47
CA MET A 145 -5.11 -2.24 -2.50
C MET A 145 -5.83 -2.12 -1.16
N ARG A 146 -6.36 -3.23 -0.67
CA ARG A 146 -7.17 -3.28 0.56
C ARG A 146 -6.39 -3.95 1.67
N VAL A 147 -6.49 -3.38 2.86
CA VAL A 147 -6.12 -4.01 4.12
C VAL A 147 -7.37 -4.06 5.00
N THR A 148 -8.07 -5.18 5.02
CA THR A 148 -9.26 -5.40 5.87
C THR A 148 -8.86 -6.06 7.18
N PHE A 149 -9.55 -5.73 8.28
CA PHE A 149 -9.30 -6.31 9.59
C PHE A 149 -10.43 -7.29 9.94
N GLU A 150 -10.16 -8.58 9.74
CA GLU A 150 -11.16 -9.63 9.88
C GLU A 150 -11.00 -10.41 11.18
N LYS A 151 -12.12 -10.81 11.78
CA LYS A 151 -12.12 -11.73 12.92
C LYS A 151 -11.63 -13.10 12.50
N GLU A 152 -10.83 -13.76 13.35
CA GLU A 152 -10.36 -15.12 13.07
C GLU A 152 -11.51 -16.06 12.68
N SER A 153 -12.68 -15.98 13.32
CA SER A 153 -13.83 -16.83 13.01
C SER A 153 -14.26 -16.75 11.53
N LEU A 154 -14.18 -15.57 10.92
CA LEU A 154 -14.61 -15.29 9.55
C LEU A 154 -13.52 -15.60 8.50
N MET A 155 -12.26 -15.78 8.93
CA MET A 155 -11.15 -16.00 8.02
C MET A 155 -11.19 -17.36 7.33
N PHE A 156 -10.65 -17.39 6.11
CA PHE A 156 -10.45 -18.62 5.35
C PHE A 156 -9.50 -19.60 6.04
N PRO A 157 -9.69 -20.91 5.86
CA PRO A 157 -8.79 -21.92 6.43
C PRO A 157 -7.31 -21.72 6.08
N CYS A 158 -6.99 -21.25 4.87
CA CYS A 158 -5.61 -20.99 4.45
C CYS A 158 -4.96 -19.85 5.26
N HIS A 159 -5.71 -18.80 5.56
CA HIS A 159 -5.26 -17.70 6.42
C HIS A 159 -5.08 -18.11 7.86
N LYS A 160 -6.04 -18.85 8.43
CA LYS A 160 -5.92 -19.45 9.77
C LYS A 160 -4.67 -20.31 9.89
N LYS A 161 -4.39 -21.16 8.90
CA LYS A 161 -3.18 -21.99 8.85
C LYS A 161 -1.91 -21.15 8.78
N MET A 162 -1.89 -20.09 7.98
CA MET A 162 -0.75 -19.17 7.85
C MET A 162 -0.49 -18.41 9.16
N ILE A 163 -1.54 -17.90 9.81
CA ILE A 163 -1.44 -17.22 11.11
C ILE A 163 -0.80 -18.15 12.13
N LYS A 164 -1.31 -19.39 12.24
CA LYS A 164 -0.78 -20.41 13.15
C LYS A 164 0.65 -20.81 12.82
N SER A 165 0.97 -21.06 11.54
CA SER A 165 2.31 -21.51 11.15
C SER A 165 3.39 -20.45 11.36
N LEU A 166 3.01 -19.17 11.30
CA LEU A 166 3.91 -18.04 11.50
C LEU A 166 3.92 -17.52 12.94
N ALA A 167 3.13 -18.12 13.84
CA ALA A 167 2.93 -17.68 15.22
C ALA A 167 2.51 -16.20 15.29
N LEU A 168 1.45 -15.86 14.56
CA LEU A 168 0.92 -14.49 14.41
C LEU A 168 -0.27 -14.21 15.33
N GLU A 169 -0.68 -15.17 16.15
CA GLU A 169 -1.76 -15.05 17.12
C GLU A 169 -1.47 -13.95 18.15
N GLY A 170 -2.51 -13.32 18.69
CA GLY A 170 -2.39 -12.28 19.72
C GLY A 170 -3.35 -11.10 19.59
N THR A 171 -4.25 -11.12 18.60
CA THR A 171 -5.33 -10.15 18.41
C THR A 171 -6.60 -10.87 17.97
N GLU A 172 -7.78 -10.27 18.17
CA GLU A 172 -9.04 -10.85 17.66
C GLU A 172 -9.22 -10.61 16.16
N TYR A 173 -8.61 -9.52 15.66
CA TYR A 173 -8.70 -9.07 14.29
C TYR A 173 -7.33 -9.15 13.62
N PHE A 174 -7.32 -9.64 12.38
CA PHE A 174 -6.10 -9.90 11.62
C PHE A 174 -6.19 -9.19 10.26
N PRO A 175 -5.10 -8.55 9.81
CA PRO A 175 -5.09 -7.89 8.52
C PRO A 175 -5.11 -8.92 7.39
N VAL A 176 -6.00 -8.70 6.43
CA VAL A 176 -6.09 -9.41 5.15
C VAL A 176 -5.71 -8.43 4.04
N PHE A 177 -4.89 -8.90 3.11
CA PHE A 177 -4.32 -8.07 2.04
C PHE A 177 -4.76 -8.61 0.68
N ASP A 178 -5.39 -7.76 -0.12
CA ASP A 178 -5.90 -8.08 -1.43
C ASP A 178 -5.85 -6.86 -2.36
N VAL A 179 -5.62 -7.10 -3.65
CA VAL A 179 -5.88 -6.08 -4.67
C VAL A 179 -7.19 -6.42 -5.35
N VAL A 180 -8.10 -5.47 -5.33
CA VAL A 180 -9.42 -5.58 -5.95
C VAL A 180 -9.45 -4.66 -7.15
N CYS A 181 -9.96 -5.18 -8.26
CA CYS A 181 -10.27 -4.38 -9.42
C CYS A 181 -11.71 -4.62 -9.86
N CYS A 182 -12.38 -3.57 -10.30
CA CYS A 182 -13.69 -3.67 -10.91
C CYS A 182 -13.53 -3.73 -12.42
N ASN A 183 -14.21 -4.63 -13.11
CA ASN A 183 -14.26 -4.55 -14.57
C ASN A 183 -15.28 -3.51 -15.06
N SER A 184 -15.36 -3.30 -16.37
CA SER A 184 -16.34 -2.43 -17.01
C SER A 184 -17.80 -2.78 -16.68
N ASP A 185 -18.05 -4.03 -16.25
CA ASP A 185 -19.39 -4.58 -16.01
C ASP A 185 -19.79 -4.50 -14.53
N GLY A 186 -18.95 -3.94 -13.66
CA GLY A 186 -19.23 -3.83 -12.22
C GLY A 186 -18.83 -5.06 -11.41
N GLU A 187 -18.23 -6.08 -12.03
CA GLU A 187 -17.79 -7.30 -11.35
C GLU A 187 -16.43 -7.09 -10.66
N LEU A 188 -16.38 -7.49 -9.39
CA LEU A 188 -15.15 -7.49 -8.61
C LEU A 188 -14.26 -8.67 -9.01
N ARG A 189 -13.02 -8.36 -9.35
CA ARG A 189 -11.94 -9.34 -9.50
C ARG A 189 -10.88 -9.09 -8.45
N TYR A 190 -10.34 -10.17 -7.92
CA TYR A 190 -9.30 -10.16 -6.90
C TYR A 190 -8.01 -10.66 -7.54
N ARG A 191 -6.88 -10.04 -7.19
CA ARG A 191 -5.56 -10.54 -7.57
C ARG A 191 -4.60 -10.56 -6.38
N ILE A 192 -3.58 -11.37 -6.54
CA ILE A 192 -2.43 -11.43 -5.63
C ILE A 192 -1.67 -10.09 -5.74
N PRO A 193 -1.36 -9.40 -4.63
CA PRO A 193 -0.54 -8.20 -4.66
C PRO A 193 0.89 -8.54 -5.05
N MET A 194 1.56 -7.61 -5.74
CA MET A 194 2.98 -7.70 -6.02
C MET A 194 3.80 -7.40 -4.76
N PHE A 195 5.04 -7.89 -4.70
CA PHE A 195 5.92 -7.64 -3.57
C PHE A 195 6.13 -6.15 -3.27
N GLU A 196 6.31 -5.34 -4.32
CA GLU A 196 6.51 -3.90 -4.21
C GLU A 196 5.24 -3.18 -3.72
N GLU A 197 4.05 -3.69 -4.04
CA GLU A 197 2.79 -3.18 -3.47
C GLU A 197 2.72 -3.47 -1.97
N LEU A 198 3.15 -4.65 -1.54
CA LEU A 198 3.23 -4.99 -0.12
C LEU A 198 4.30 -4.17 0.63
N ARG A 199 5.43 -3.86 0.00
CA ARG A 199 6.44 -2.93 0.53
C ARG A 199 5.86 -1.56 0.78
N PHE A 200 5.15 -1.04 -0.21
CA PHE A 200 4.46 0.24 -0.10
C PHE A 200 3.45 0.22 1.05
N VAL A 201 2.58 -0.80 1.10
CA VAL A 201 1.57 -0.93 2.17
C VAL A 201 2.20 -1.05 3.56
N TYR A 202 3.29 -1.80 3.71
CA TYR A 202 4.03 -1.85 4.98
C TYR A 202 4.45 -0.46 5.44
N ALA A 203 5.12 0.30 4.57
CA ALA A 203 5.61 1.64 4.90
C ALA A 203 4.46 2.60 5.18
N SER A 204 3.39 2.57 4.38
CA SER A 204 2.20 3.38 4.58
C SER A 204 1.50 3.09 5.91
N MET A 205 1.31 1.82 6.29
CA MET A 205 0.73 1.47 7.60
C MET A 205 1.60 1.98 8.76
N ARG A 206 2.93 1.81 8.65
CA ARG A 206 3.88 2.29 9.67
C ARG A 206 3.85 3.81 9.78
N GLY A 207 3.86 4.53 8.66
CA GLY A 207 3.76 5.99 8.63
C GLY A 207 2.44 6.47 9.22
N MET A 208 1.32 5.90 8.77
CA MET A 208 0.00 6.26 9.30
C MET A 208 -0.12 6.00 10.79
N THR A 209 0.41 4.88 11.30
CA THR A 209 0.40 4.57 12.75
C THR A 209 1.03 5.70 13.58
N LEU A 210 2.09 6.34 13.07
CA LEU A 210 2.77 7.46 13.74
C LEU A 210 2.05 8.78 13.53
N VAL A 211 1.46 8.97 12.35
CA VAL A 211 0.95 10.27 11.90
C VAL A 211 -0.50 10.51 12.30
N HIS A 212 -1.41 9.55 12.09
CA HIS A 212 -2.83 9.80 12.31
C HIS A 212 -3.18 10.25 13.75
N PRO A 213 -2.46 9.86 14.82
CA PRO A 213 -2.71 10.39 16.16
C PRO A 213 -2.41 11.89 16.31
N LEU A 214 -1.55 12.45 15.45
CA LEU A 214 -1.13 13.86 15.47
C LEU A 214 -2.16 14.80 14.83
N LEU A 215 -3.18 14.27 14.17
CA LEU A 215 -4.20 15.06 13.49
C LEU A 215 -5.01 15.91 14.50
N GLN A 216 -5.04 17.21 14.23
CA GLN A 216 -5.78 18.20 15.00
C GLN A 216 -7.12 18.46 14.35
N GLU A 217 -8.19 18.36 15.15
CA GLU A 217 -9.54 18.67 14.71
C GLU A 217 -9.66 20.17 14.44
N ASP A 218 -10.26 20.53 13.31
CA ASP A 218 -10.58 21.91 12.96
C ASP A 218 -11.78 22.37 13.81
N VAL A 219 -11.48 22.99 14.96
CA VAL A 219 -12.46 23.48 15.93
C VAL A 219 -13.26 24.68 15.38
N GLN A 220 -12.79 25.33 14.32
CA GLN A 220 -13.47 26.47 13.69
C GLN A 220 -14.47 26.05 12.61
N ALA A 221 -14.42 24.80 12.14
CA ALA A 221 -15.46 24.22 11.30
C ALA A 221 -16.79 24.16 12.08
N THR A 222 -17.70 25.06 11.72
CA THR A 222 -18.85 25.43 12.54
C THR A 222 -19.79 24.26 12.83
N THR A 223 -20.28 24.23 14.07
CA THR A 223 -21.17 23.26 14.70
C THR A 223 -22.49 23.05 13.93
N LYS A 224 -22.47 22.25 12.86
CA LYS A 224 -23.66 21.56 12.37
C LYS A 224 -23.55 20.10 12.78
N TRP A 225 -24.52 19.64 13.56
CA TRP A 225 -24.65 18.31 14.18
C TRP A 225 -24.64 17.11 13.20
N SER A 226 -24.17 17.30 11.98
CA SER A 226 -24.14 16.29 10.90
C SER A 226 -22.92 16.39 9.98
N GLN A 227 -21.95 17.27 10.24
CA GLN A 227 -20.75 17.33 9.41
C GLN A 227 -19.62 16.55 10.07
N PHE A 228 -19.09 15.59 9.33
CA PHE A 228 -17.91 14.80 9.65
C PHE A 228 -16.84 15.65 10.35
N MET A 229 -16.11 15.05 11.31
CA MET A 229 -14.87 15.64 11.85
C MET A 229 -14.05 16.19 10.68
N ARG A 230 -13.54 17.41 10.80
CA ARG A 230 -12.60 17.99 9.84
C ARG A 230 -11.26 18.11 10.54
N PHE A 231 -10.19 17.90 9.80
CA PHE A 231 -8.84 18.12 10.30
C PHE A 231 -8.24 19.34 9.61
N GLU A 232 -7.40 20.07 10.34
CA GLU A 232 -6.59 21.12 9.72
C GLU A 232 -5.72 20.52 8.61
N PRO A 233 -5.44 21.28 7.52
CA PRO A 233 -4.46 20.87 6.54
C PRO A 233 -3.12 20.56 7.20
N PHE A 234 -2.53 19.44 6.82
CA PHE A 234 -1.41 18.86 7.54
C PHE A 234 -0.49 18.12 6.58
N ILE A 235 0.80 18.22 6.85
CA ILE A 235 1.83 17.42 6.19
C ILE A 235 2.92 17.07 7.21
N GLU A 236 3.25 15.79 7.29
CA GLU A 236 4.27 15.28 8.22
C GLU A 236 5.08 14.21 7.55
N THR A 237 6.37 14.16 7.89
CA THR A 237 7.29 13.15 7.37
C THR A 237 7.90 12.38 8.53
N VAL A 238 7.72 11.07 8.50
CA VAL A 238 8.23 10.17 9.54
C VAL A 238 9.20 9.15 8.95
N ASP A 239 10.23 8.82 9.71
CA ASP A 239 11.20 7.80 9.34
C ASP A 239 10.66 6.40 9.68
N VAL A 240 10.56 5.55 8.66
CA VAL A 240 10.11 4.16 8.79
C VAL A 240 11.27 3.22 8.49
N GLN A 241 11.57 2.32 9.43
CA GLN A 241 12.59 1.30 9.22
C GLN A 241 12.02 0.11 8.41
N TRP A 242 12.74 -0.29 7.36
CA TRP A 242 12.45 -1.54 6.65
C TRP A 242 12.69 -2.77 7.56
N PRO A 243 11.94 -3.87 7.35
CA PRO A 243 12.18 -5.10 8.09
C PRO A 243 13.61 -5.63 7.88
N ALA A 244 14.19 -6.22 8.92
CA ALA A 244 15.59 -6.70 8.92
C ALA A 244 15.92 -7.74 7.82
N GLY A 245 14.91 -8.38 7.21
CA GLY A 245 15.08 -9.30 6.07
C GLY A 245 14.93 -8.66 4.68
N MET A 246 14.70 -7.35 4.61
CA MET A 246 14.52 -6.57 3.39
C MET A 246 15.58 -5.48 3.26
N ALA A 247 16.02 -4.94 4.39
CA ALA A 247 17.01 -3.89 4.42
C ALA A 247 18.40 -4.42 4.04
N LYS A 248 19.10 -3.73 3.14
CA LYS A 248 20.57 -3.86 3.02
C LYS A 248 21.23 -3.05 4.14
N GLY A 249 21.03 -3.44 5.41
CA GLY A 249 21.55 -2.74 6.59
C GLY A 249 20.48 -1.95 7.37
N ASN A 250 20.80 -0.75 7.86
CA ASN A 250 19.84 0.15 8.52
C ASN A 250 19.11 1.01 7.47
N ASP A 251 18.30 0.36 6.65
CA ASP A 251 17.57 1.03 5.57
C ASP A 251 16.29 1.69 6.15
N ILE A 252 16.33 3.01 6.26
CA ILE A 252 15.22 3.86 6.72
C ILE A 252 14.62 4.54 5.48
N VAL A 253 13.29 4.58 5.41
CA VAL A 253 12.56 5.30 4.37
C VAL A 253 11.71 6.40 4.97
N ALA A 254 11.81 7.60 4.40
CA ALA A 254 10.94 8.71 4.76
C ALA A 254 9.53 8.46 4.20
N VAL A 255 8.51 8.53 5.06
CA VAL A 255 7.10 8.45 4.69
C VAL A 255 6.44 9.78 4.98
N THR A 256 6.09 10.51 3.92
CA THR A 256 5.35 11.76 4.03
C THR A 256 3.85 11.49 3.89
N VAL A 257 3.07 11.97 4.85
CA VAL A 257 1.62 11.88 4.85
C VAL A 257 1.05 13.29 4.81
N SER A 258 0.04 13.53 3.96
CA SER A 258 -0.65 14.81 3.87
C SER A 258 -2.17 14.67 3.90
N HIS A 259 -2.84 15.68 4.44
CA HIS A 259 -4.28 15.86 4.41
C HIS A 259 -4.60 17.32 4.06
N PRO A 260 -5.42 17.60 3.03
CA PRO A 260 -5.90 16.68 1.99
C PRO A 260 -4.75 16.08 1.15
N PRO A 261 -5.03 15.06 0.31
CA PRO A 261 -4.04 14.50 -0.60
C PRO A 261 -3.46 15.55 -1.55
N GLY A 262 -2.26 15.28 -2.08
CA GLY A 262 -1.67 16.13 -3.12
C GLY A 262 -1.01 17.42 -2.63
N GLN A 263 -1.08 17.75 -1.33
CA GLN A 263 -0.28 18.84 -0.78
C GLN A 263 1.21 18.48 -0.84
N ALA A 264 1.99 19.32 -1.54
CA ALA A 264 3.44 19.28 -1.45
C ALA A 264 3.88 19.98 -0.15
N TYR A 265 5.03 19.58 0.39
CA TYR A 265 5.66 20.32 1.48
C TYR A 265 6.06 21.70 0.95
N GLU A 266 5.23 22.70 1.23
CA GLU A 266 5.69 24.08 1.22
C GLU A 266 6.50 24.25 2.51
N GLU A 267 7.81 24.34 2.37
CA GLU A 267 8.67 24.79 3.45
C GLU A 267 8.11 26.15 3.89
N LYS A 268 7.46 26.17 5.06
CA LYS A 268 6.89 27.39 5.63
C LYS A 268 8.05 28.37 5.76
N SER A 269 8.16 29.25 4.77
CA SER A 269 8.93 30.47 4.90
C SER A 269 8.20 31.25 5.96
N PHE A 270 8.64 31.10 7.21
CA PHE A 270 8.30 32.03 8.26
C PHE A 270 8.80 33.38 7.79
N SER A 271 7.93 34.13 7.11
CA SER A 271 8.07 35.54 6.86
C SER A 271 7.92 36.26 8.19
N SER A 272 8.93 36.10 9.05
CA SER A 272 9.23 37.07 10.09
C SER A 272 9.90 38.27 9.43
N ALA A 273 9.11 39.01 8.64
CA ALA A 273 9.46 40.35 8.24
C ALA A 273 9.10 41.27 9.41
N ASN A 274 9.98 41.31 10.41
CA ASN A 274 10.21 42.46 11.28
C ASN A 274 11.45 42.21 12.15
N SER A 275 12.64 42.43 11.57
CA SER A 275 13.72 43.18 12.24
C SER A 275 14.97 43.21 11.36
N THR A 276 15.22 44.39 10.80
CA THR A 276 16.52 45.03 10.61
C THR A 276 17.59 44.29 9.79
N THR A 277 17.72 44.77 8.55
CA THR A 277 18.91 44.76 7.70
C THR A 277 20.19 45.03 8.50
N THR A 278 21.17 44.14 8.39
CA THR A 278 22.59 44.52 8.47
C THR A 278 23.28 43.90 7.27
N GLU A 279 23.60 44.75 6.30
CA GLU A 279 24.54 44.44 5.23
C GLU A 279 25.85 43.97 5.88
N TYR A 280 26.26 42.75 5.54
CA TYR A 280 27.66 42.34 5.69
C TYR A 280 28.32 42.53 4.32
N THR A 281 28.95 43.69 4.15
CA THR A 281 29.87 43.97 3.04
C THR A 281 31.18 43.23 3.31
N GLU A 282 31.60 42.35 2.41
CA GLU A 282 32.95 41.76 2.45
C GLU A 282 34.02 42.88 2.37
N PRO A 283 35.08 42.85 3.19
CA PRO A 283 36.20 43.76 3.00
C PRO A 283 37.08 43.28 1.85
N THR A 284 37.14 44.10 0.80
CA THR A 284 38.15 44.08 -0.25
C THR A 284 39.54 44.09 0.37
N SER A 285 40.37 43.08 0.08
CA SER A 285 41.80 43.11 0.39
C SER A 285 42.59 43.26 -0.90
N GLU A 286 42.89 44.52 -1.25
CA GLU A 286 44.06 44.87 -2.06
C GLU A 286 45.10 45.46 -1.11
N ASP A 287 46.24 44.79 -0.91
CA ASP A 287 47.50 45.25 -1.50
C ASP A 287 48.74 44.51 -0.96
N HIS A 288 49.58 44.14 -1.92
CA HIS A 288 51.05 44.02 -1.94
C HIS A 288 51.87 44.20 -0.64
N PHE A 289 52.88 43.32 -0.42
CA PHE A 289 54.31 43.63 -0.69
C PHE A 289 55.28 42.49 -0.28
N LEU A 290 56.16 42.16 -1.24
CA LEU A 290 57.58 41.73 -1.17
C LEU A 290 58.10 40.83 -0.04
N THR A 291 58.69 39.69 -0.44
CA THR A 291 60.14 39.47 -0.27
C THR A 291 60.69 38.63 -1.41
#